data_AF-A0A359D5Y1-F1
#
_entry.id   AF-A0A359D5Y1-F1
#
_cell.length_a   1.000
_cell.length_b   1.000
_cell.length_c   1.000
_cell.angle_alpha   90.00
_cell.angle_beta   90.00
_cell.angle_gamma   90.00
#
_symmetry.space_group_name_H-M   'P 1'
#
loop_
_entity.id
_entity.type
_entity.pdbx_description
1 polymer ?
#
loop_
_entity_poly.entity_id
_entity_poly.type
_entity_poly.pdbx_seq_one_letter_code
_entity_poly.pdbx_strand_id
1 'polypeptide(L)' 'SNALKFTAEGHVAVNVCRRNDSLGNPHLVFAVSDSGIGVSDEGLAQLFESFAQGDSSTTRRYGG' A
#
# COMPACT_ATOMS: atom_id res chain seq x y z
N SER A 1 3.36 -5.79 0.49
CA SER A 1 4.22 -5.86 1.68
C SER A 1 4.25 -4.55 2.48
N ASN A 2 4.07 -3.37 1.86
CA ASN A 2 4.18 -2.04 2.51
C ASN A 2 3.50 -1.91 3.89
N ALA A 3 2.23 -2.29 4.02
CA ALA A 3 1.50 -2.24 5.30
C ALA A 3 2.23 -2.93 6.46
N LEU A 4 2.89 -4.08 6.20
CA LEU A 4 3.69 -4.80 7.20
C LEU A 4 5.04 -4.11 7.46
N LYS A 5 5.65 -3.49 6.44
CA LYS A 5 6.93 -2.77 6.57
C LYS A 5 6.81 -1.53 7.47
N PHE A 6 5.65 -0.88 7.44
CA PHE A 6 5.43 0.42 8.10
C PHE A 6 4.60 0.35 9.39
N THR A 7 4.16 -0.85 9.78
CA THR A 7 3.44 -1.09 11.05
C THR A 7 4.30 -1.93 11.98
N ALA A 8 5.08 -1.27 12.82
CA ALA A 8 5.94 -1.95 13.80
C ALA A 8 5.12 -2.60 14.93
N GLU A 9 4.09 -1.89 15.41
CA GLU A 9 3.12 -2.36 16.40
C GLU A 9 1.72 -1.92 15.97
N GLY A 10 0.71 -2.72 16.28
CA GLY A 10 -0.68 -2.48 15.88
C GLY A 10 -1.23 -3.59 14.97
N HIS A 11 -1.95 -3.23 13.92
CA HIS A 11 -2.64 -4.20 13.08
C HIS A 11 -2.62 -3.85 11.59
N VAL A 12 -2.75 -4.89 10.77
CA VAL A 12 -3.00 -4.81 9.34
C VAL A 12 -4.26 -5.63 9.06
N ALA A 13 -5.23 -5.04 8.39
CA ALA A 13 -6.49 -5.66 8.02
C ALA A 13 -6.62 -5.79 6.50
N VAL A 14 -7.16 -6.91 6.05
CA VAL A 14 -7.57 -7.12 4.66
C VAL A 14 -9.08 -7.27 4.61
N ASN A 15 -9.74 -6.43 3.83
CA ASN A 15 -11.16 -6.50 3.56
C ASN A 15 -11.40 -6.87 2.10
N VAL A 16 -12.31 -7.81 1.86
CA VAL A 16 -12.75 -8.19 0.52
C VAL A 16 -14.25 -7.98 0.44
N CYS A 17 -14.68 -7.17 -0.52
CA CYS A 17 -16.11 -6.92 -0.75
C CYS A 17 -16.44 -6.91 -2.24
N ARG A 18 -17.69 -7.23 -2.57
CA ARG A 18 -18.21 -7.04 -3.92
C ARG A 18 -18.72 -5.61 -4.07
N ARG A 19 -18.30 -4.91 -5.12
CA ARG A 19 -18.86 -3.62 -5.53
C ARG A 19 -19.17 -3.62 -7.01
N ASN A 20 -20.12 -2.81 -7.43
CA ASN A 20 -20.36 -2.59 -8.85
C ASN A 20 -19.55 -1.39 -9.32
N ASP A 21 -19.03 -1.43 -10.55
CA ASP A 21 -18.45 -0.25 -11.19
C ASP A 21 -19.54 0.74 -11.64
N SER A 22 -19.12 1.84 -12.28
CA SER A 22 -20.03 2.87 -12.81
C SER A 22 -20.99 2.35 -13.89
N LEU A 23 -20.70 1.20 -14.50
CA LEU A 23 -21.52 0.55 -15.53
C LEU A 23 -22.36 -0.60 -14.96
N GLY A 24 -22.27 -0.86 -13.65
CA GLY A 24 -23.02 -1.92 -12.98
C GLY A 24 -22.36 -3.30 -13.01
N ASN A 25 -21.15 -3.43 -13.55
CA ASN A 25 -20.45 -4.72 -13.56
C ASN A 25 -19.93 -5.06 -12.16
N PRO A 26 -20.06 -6.32 -11.70
CA PRO A 26 -19.56 -6.72 -10.39
C PRO A 26 -18.04 -6.86 -10.39
N HIS A 27 -17.40 -6.27 -9.38
CA HIS A 27 -15.96 -6.36 -9.09
C HIS A 27 -15.74 -6.82 -7.66
N LEU A 28 -14.65 -7.55 -7.44
CA LEU A 28 -14.11 -7.79 -6.09
C LEU A 28 -13.12 -6.68 -5.77
N VAL A 29 -13.36 -5.98 -4.67
CA VAL A 29 -12.48 -4.95 -4.14
C VAL A 29 -11.72 -5.53 -2.97
N PHE A 30 -10.39 -5.49 -3.08
CA PHE A 30 -9.46 -5.82 -2.02
C PHE A 30 -8.95 -4.51 -1.42
N ALA A 31 -9.15 -4.33 -0.12
CA ALA A 31 -8.64 -3.19 0.62
C ALA A 31 -7.69 -3.67 1.72
N VAL A 32 -6.52 -3.04 1.80
CA VAL A 32 -5.56 -3.24 2.89
C VAL A 32 -5.51 -1.94 3.70
N SER A 33 -5.64 -2.05 5.01
CA SER A 33 -5.54 -0.93 5.95
C SER A 33 -4.57 -1.31 7.06
N ASP A 34 -3.75 -0.36 7.49
CA ASP A 34 -2.82 -0.54 8.59
C ASP A 34 -2.87 0.64 9.57
N SER A 35 -2.36 0.42 10.77
CA SER A 35 -2.24 1.44 11.82
C SER A 35 -0.81 1.97 11.97
N GLY A 36 0.01 1.85 10.94
CA GLY A 36 1.41 2.27 10.95
C GLY A 36 1.58 3.78 10.94
N ILE A 37 2.80 4.23 10.65
CA ILE A 37 3.19 5.64 10.66
C ILE A 37 2.48 6.52 9.60
N GLY A 38 1.69 5.92 8.72
CA GLY A 38 1.03 6.60 7.61
C GLY A 38 1.98 6.92 6.46
N VAL A 39 1.49 7.73 5.52
CA VAL A 39 2.26 8.24 4.37
C VAL A 39 2.32 9.76 4.51
N SER A 40 3.52 10.35 4.41
CA SER A 40 3.67 11.81 4.44
C SER A 40 3.03 12.46 3.20
N ASP A 41 2.76 13.77 3.27
CA ASP A 41 2.16 14.50 2.15
C ASP A 41 3.04 14.45 0.89
N GLU A 42 4.37 14.52 1.05
CA GLU A 42 5.31 14.35 -0.07
C GLU A 42 5.28 12.92 -0.62
N GLY A 43 5.14 11.92 0.27
CA GLY A 43 5.03 10.52 -0.12
C GLY A 43 3.73 10.22 -0.88
N LEU A 44 2.61 10.85 -0.49
CA LEU A 44 1.32 10.72 -1.18
C LEU A 44 1.40 11.25 -2.61
N ALA A 45 2.09 12.37 -2.82
CA ALA A 45 2.26 12.96 -4.15
C ALA A 45 3.03 12.04 -5.12
N GLN A 46 3.86 11.14 -4.61
CA GLN A 46 4.70 10.23 -5.41
C GLN A 46 4.18 8.79 -5.42
N LEU A 47 3.07 8.50 -4.73
CA LEU A 47 2.62 7.13 -4.44
C LEU A 47 2.33 6.30 -5.70
N PHE A 48 1.88 6.96 -6.77
CA PHE A 48 1.52 6.33 -8.04
C PHE A 48 2.52 6.60 -9.16
N GLU A 49 3.62 7.30 -8.85
CA GLU A 49 4.71 7.46 -9.79
C GLU A 49 5.44 6.13 -9.96
N SER A 50 6.00 5.94 -11.16
CA SER A 50 6.77 4.72 -11.44
C SER A 50 7.96 4.65 -10.49
N PHE A 51 8.02 3.58 -9.68
CA PHE A 51 9.14 3.36 -8.78
C PHE A 51 10.41 3.08 -9.59
N ALA A 52 11.24 4.10 -9.78
CA ALA A 52 12.58 3.92 -10.32
C ALA A 52 13.49 3.45 -9.17
N GLN A 53 13.74 2.14 -9.10
CA GLN A 53 14.67 1.57 -8.13
C GLN A 53 16.11 2.00 -8.49
N GLY A 54 16.49 3.18 -8.02
CA GLY A 54 17.85 3.70 -8.08
C GLY A 54 18.74 3.02 -7.04
N ASP A 55 19.64 2.18 -7.55
CA ASP A 55 20.80 1.59 -6.88
C ASP A 55 20.55 0.46 -5.84
N SER A 56 21.35 -0.59 -6.00
CA SER A 56 21.19 -1.95 -5.45
C SER A 56 21.68 -2.12 -4.01
N SER A 57 22.00 -1.03 -3.30
CA SER A 57 22.70 -1.07 -2.00
C SER A 57 21.79 -0.94 -0.78
N THR A 58 20.54 -0.49 -0.93
CA THR A 58 19.59 -0.25 0.18
C THR A 58 18.62 -1.40 0.45
N THR A 59 18.73 -2.51 -0.27
CA THR A 59 17.84 -3.68 -0.22
C THR A 59 17.84 -4.40 1.15
N ARG A 60 18.80 -4.12 2.04
CA ARG A 60 19.01 -4.89 3.28
C ARG A 60 18.31 -4.38 4.54
N ARG A 61 17.80 -3.14 4.59
CA ARG A 61 17.16 -2.61 5.82
C ARG A 61 15.65 -2.48 5.78
N TYR A 62 15.07 -2.21 4.61
CA TYR A 62 13.62 -1.97 4.49
C TYR A 62 13.02 -2.65 3.25
N GLY A 63 13.71 -3.70 2.78
CA GLY A 63 13.65 -4.30 1.44
C GLY A 63 12.32 -4.11 0.72
N GLY A 64 12.39 -3.40 -0.42
CA GLY A 64 11.46 -3.48 -1.55
C GLY A 64 11.32 -4.92 -2.00
#